data_AF-D3HP34-F1
#
_entry.id   AF-D3HP34-F1
#
_cell.length_a   1.000
_cell.length_b   1.000
_cell.length_c   1.000
_cell.angle_alpha   90.00
_cell.angle_beta   90.00
_cell.angle_gamma   90.00
#
_symmetry.space_group_name_H-M   'P 1'
#
loop_
_entity.id
_entity.type
_entity.pdbx_description
1 polymer ?
#
loop_
_entity_poly.entity_id
_entity_poly.type
_entity_poly.pdbx_seq_one_letter_code
_entity_poly.pdbx_strand_id
1 'polypeptide(L)'
;MEPKQEKATNIISQGVEILIERLRQDGVNAGKQEAARLIREAQERANKIFNDAQAKSKAMMDEAHQLIQQEKKAAEDALQLAARNMRLELRQNVIDRFSQEVKRLVHKDLDNQEMLRQLILLVAIDTAEQLHAFKAQNIEIELPKQVLDFDEIRKKPELLEKDPLKTLVQSLTRQMLREGISISMAQEKSITAGIKVHLVDEEIVLDLTEDAVSRLLIKHMQPRFRALLEGLLQ
;
A
#
# COMPACT_ATOMS: atom_id res chain seq x y z
N MET A 1 56.17 114.46 -26.61
CA MET A 1 57.21 113.47 -26.27
C MET A 1 56.55 112.40 -25.40
N GLU A 2 55.80 111.51 -26.05
CA GLU A 2 55.08 110.38 -25.44
C GLU A 2 55.55 109.08 -26.09
N PRO A 3 56.59 108.40 -25.57
CA PRO A 3 56.80 107.01 -25.97
C PRO A 3 57.12 106.04 -24.82
N LYS A 4 57.22 106.52 -23.57
CA LYS A 4 57.61 105.69 -22.42
C LYS A 4 56.44 105.08 -21.65
N GLN A 5 55.25 105.68 -21.67
CA GLN A 5 54.07 105.16 -20.97
C GLN A 5 53.37 104.02 -21.76
N GLU A 6 53.26 104.09 -23.08
CA GLU A 6 52.65 103.00 -23.89
C GLU A 6 53.43 101.67 -23.85
N LYS A 7 54.76 101.71 -23.76
CA LYS A 7 55.59 100.48 -23.66
C LYS A 7 55.42 99.74 -22.33
N ALA A 8 55.26 100.46 -21.21
CA ALA A 8 55.09 99.84 -19.90
C ALA A 8 53.70 99.16 -19.78
N THR A 9 52.65 99.78 -20.30
CA THR A 9 51.28 99.23 -20.30
C THR A 9 51.16 97.99 -21.19
N ASN A 10 51.88 97.94 -22.31
CA ASN A 10 51.85 96.81 -23.24
C ASN A 10 52.59 95.57 -22.69
N ILE A 11 53.67 95.75 -21.93
CA ILE A 11 54.41 94.66 -21.26
C ILE A 11 53.58 94.06 -20.11
N ILE A 12 52.84 94.89 -19.36
CA ILE A 12 51.95 94.44 -18.29
C ILE A 12 50.75 93.67 -18.88
N SER A 13 50.16 94.14 -20.00
CA SER A 13 49.10 93.42 -20.71
C SER A 13 49.57 92.05 -21.21
N GLN A 14 50.74 91.96 -21.86
CA GLN A 14 51.31 90.69 -22.32
C GLN A 14 51.61 89.71 -21.17
N GLY A 15 52.07 90.20 -20.01
CA GLY A 15 52.30 89.37 -18.83
C GLY A 15 51.01 88.78 -18.24
N VAL A 16 49.92 89.56 -18.25
CA VAL A 16 48.59 89.11 -17.82
C VAL A 16 47.98 88.13 -18.83
N GLU A 17 48.11 88.39 -20.14
CA GLU A 17 47.68 87.47 -21.20
C GLU A 17 48.36 86.10 -21.10
N ILE A 18 49.67 86.07 -20.88
CA ILE A 18 50.45 84.83 -20.73
C ILE A 18 50.06 84.08 -19.46
N LEU A 19 49.80 84.79 -18.35
CA LEU A 19 49.35 84.18 -17.10
C LEU A 19 47.94 83.59 -17.24
N ILE A 20 47.03 84.29 -17.92
CA ILE A 20 45.67 83.81 -18.21
C ILE A 20 45.73 82.59 -19.11
N GLU A 21 46.55 82.60 -20.16
CA GLU A 21 46.67 81.45 -21.06
C GLU A 21 47.27 80.23 -20.34
N ARG A 22 48.28 80.44 -19.47
CA ARG A 22 48.80 79.37 -18.60
C ARG A 22 47.75 78.84 -17.63
N LEU A 23 47.04 79.70 -16.92
CA LEU A 23 45.95 79.31 -16.00
C LEU A 23 44.84 78.55 -16.74
N ARG A 24 44.52 78.97 -17.97
CA ARG A 24 43.55 78.31 -18.84
C ARG A 24 44.06 76.94 -19.26
N GLN A 25 45.32 76.82 -19.68
CA GLN A 25 45.93 75.55 -20.06
C GLN A 25 46.03 74.58 -18.86
N ASP A 26 46.49 75.06 -17.72
CA ASP A 26 46.62 74.27 -16.49
C ASP A 26 45.25 73.81 -15.98
N GLY A 27 44.25 74.71 -16.02
CA GLY A 27 42.86 74.36 -15.68
C GLY A 27 42.24 73.34 -16.65
N VAL A 28 42.46 73.50 -17.96
CA VAL A 28 41.99 72.54 -18.98
C VAL A 28 42.70 71.19 -18.84
N ASN A 29 44.00 71.18 -18.56
CA ASN A 29 44.76 69.95 -18.37
C ASN A 29 44.35 69.23 -17.09
N ALA A 30 44.19 69.95 -15.97
CA ALA A 30 43.68 69.39 -14.72
C ALA A 30 42.25 68.85 -14.89
N GLY A 31 41.38 69.58 -15.59
CA GLY A 31 40.02 69.13 -15.90
C GLY A 31 39.99 67.87 -16.78
N LYS A 32 40.86 67.78 -17.80
CA LYS A 32 41.01 66.57 -18.63
C LYS A 32 41.51 65.37 -17.82
N GLN A 33 42.48 65.57 -16.92
CA GLN A 33 42.97 64.50 -16.06
C GLN A 33 41.89 63.99 -15.10
N GLU A 34 41.14 64.90 -14.47
CA GLU A 34 40.08 64.53 -13.54
C GLU A 34 38.90 63.85 -14.26
N ALA A 35 38.51 64.33 -15.44
CA ALA A 35 37.51 63.66 -16.27
C ALA A 35 37.96 62.24 -16.66
N ALA A 36 39.23 62.07 -17.06
CA ALA A 36 39.79 60.75 -17.37
C ALA A 36 39.86 59.83 -16.14
N ARG A 37 40.00 60.38 -14.93
CA ARG A 37 39.92 59.62 -13.66
C ARG A 37 38.48 59.17 -13.39
N LEU A 38 37.51 60.06 -13.49
CA LEU A 38 36.08 59.76 -13.29
C LEU A 38 35.56 58.71 -14.26
N ILE A 39 35.94 58.80 -15.54
CA ILE A 39 35.55 57.80 -16.56
C ILE A 39 36.14 56.43 -16.22
N ARG A 40 37.41 56.36 -15.81
CA ARG A 40 38.03 55.10 -15.36
C ARG A 40 37.32 54.51 -14.16
N GLU A 41 37.07 55.30 -13.12
CA GLU A 41 36.34 54.82 -11.93
C GLU A 41 34.92 54.35 -12.28
N ALA A 42 34.22 55.05 -13.17
CA ALA A 42 32.89 54.65 -13.62
C ALA A 42 32.93 53.31 -14.38
N GLN A 43 33.93 53.13 -15.27
CA GLN A 43 34.14 51.86 -15.98
C GLN A 43 34.51 50.72 -15.05
N GLU A 44 35.37 50.95 -14.06
CA GLU A 44 35.71 49.94 -13.06
C GLU A 44 34.48 49.53 -12.22
N ARG A 45 33.65 50.49 -11.80
CA ARG A 45 32.40 50.19 -11.08
C ARG A 45 31.41 49.43 -11.96
N ALA A 46 31.24 49.85 -13.22
CA ALA A 46 30.37 49.15 -14.16
C ALA A 46 30.83 47.69 -14.38
N ASN A 47 32.14 47.48 -14.57
CA ASN A 47 32.72 46.15 -14.72
C ASN A 47 32.52 45.29 -13.45
N LYS A 48 32.68 45.87 -12.26
CA LYS A 48 32.40 45.17 -11.00
C LYS A 48 30.94 44.73 -10.91
N ILE A 49 29.98 45.64 -11.18
CA ILE A 49 28.56 45.32 -11.15
C ILE A 49 28.23 44.19 -12.15
N PHE A 50 28.79 44.27 -13.35
CA PHE A 50 28.59 43.24 -14.38
C PHE A 50 29.14 41.88 -13.94
N ASN A 51 30.37 41.85 -13.42
CA ASN A 51 31.00 40.62 -12.95
C ASN A 51 30.25 40.02 -11.75
N ASP A 52 29.81 40.84 -10.80
CA ASP A 52 29.03 40.40 -9.65
C ASP A 52 27.67 39.84 -10.07
N ALA A 53 26.99 40.50 -11.03
CA ALA A 53 25.73 40.01 -11.58
C ALA A 53 25.91 38.69 -12.32
N GLN A 54 26.99 38.55 -13.12
CA GLN A 54 27.31 37.31 -13.83
C GLN A 54 27.64 36.18 -12.85
N ALA A 55 28.42 36.46 -11.81
CA ALA A 55 28.74 35.48 -10.77
C ALA A 55 27.50 35.01 -10.02
N LYS A 56 26.61 35.93 -9.62
CA LYS A 56 25.33 35.59 -8.97
C LYS A 56 24.40 34.78 -9.89
N SER A 57 24.30 35.17 -11.16
CA SER A 57 23.50 34.44 -12.14
C SER A 57 24.01 33.01 -12.33
N LYS A 58 25.33 32.84 -12.45
CA LYS A 58 25.96 31.52 -12.54
C LYS A 58 25.71 30.68 -11.28
N ALA A 59 25.89 31.25 -10.09
CA ALA A 59 25.62 30.57 -8.83
C ALA A 59 24.16 30.10 -8.73
N MET A 60 23.21 30.95 -9.13
CA MET A 60 21.78 30.61 -9.14
C MET A 60 21.47 29.47 -10.14
N MET A 61 22.09 29.49 -11.32
CA MET A 61 21.94 28.41 -12.31
C MET A 61 22.52 27.09 -11.80
N ASP A 62 23.71 27.14 -11.17
CA ASP A 62 24.36 25.96 -10.61
C ASP A 62 23.52 25.36 -9.47
N GLU A 63 22.98 26.21 -8.57
CA GLU A 63 22.05 25.80 -7.50
C GLU A 63 20.76 25.20 -8.06
N ALA A 64 20.14 25.86 -9.04
CA ALA A 64 18.93 25.36 -9.70
C ALA A 64 19.17 24.00 -10.36
N HIS A 65 20.32 23.82 -11.03
CA HIS A 65 20.69 22.52 -11.61
C HIS A 65 20.88 21.45 -10.54
N GLN A 66 21.54 21.76 -9.42
CA GLN A 66 21.68 20.81 -8.32
C GLN A 66 20.32 20.40 -7.75
N LEU A 67 19.43 21.35 -7.51
CA LEU A 67 18.09 21.07 -7.01
C LEU A 67 17.29 20.20 -7.99
N ILE A 68 17.32 20.52 -9.29
CA ILE A 68 16.65 19.71 -10.33
C ILE A 68 17.18 18.28 -10.33
N GLN A 69 18.49 18.07 -10.20
CA GLN A 69 19.06 16.71 -10.16
C GLN A 69 18.63 15.95 -8.88
N GLN A 70 18.59 16.65 -7.74
CA GLN A 70 18.11 16.05 -6.48
C GLN A 70 16.64 15.67 -6.57
N GLU A 71 15.78 16.57 -7.06
CA GLU A 71 14.36 16.33 -7.25
C GLU A 71 14.09 15.21 -8.26
N LYS A 72 14.84 15.18 -9.37
CA LYS A 72 14.74 14.09 -10.36
C LYS A 72 15.06 12.74 -9.73
N LYS A 73 16.15 12.68 -8.96
CA LYS A 73 16.54 11.45 -8.26
C LYS A 73 15.47 11.03 -7.23
N ALA A 74 14.96 11.98 -6.45
CA ALA A 74 13.89 11.73 -5.49
C ALA A 74 12.62 11.21 -6.17
N ALA A 75 12.26 11.77 -7.33
CA ALA A 75 11.12 11.31 -8.12
C ALA A 75 11.33 9.90 -8.68
N GLU A 76 12.52 9.57 -9.18
CA GLU A 76 12.88 8.23 -9.64
C GLU A 76 12.77 7.21 -8.50
N ASP A 77 13.34 7.53 -7.33
CA ASP A 77 13.27 6.67 -6.14
C ASP A 77 11.81 6.48 -5.68
N ALA A 78 11.00 7.54 -5.71
CA ALA A 78 9.59 7.49 -5.35
C ALA A 78 8.78 6.60 -6.32
N LEU A 79 9.03 6.70 -7.63
CA LEU A 79 8.39 5.85 -8.63
C LEU A 79 8.79 4.37 -8.46
N GLN A 80 10.05 4.10 -8.16
CA GLN A 80 10.52 2.73 -7.90
C GLN A 80 9.85 2.14 -6.65
N LEU A 81 9.71 2.94 -5.59
CA LEU A 81 8.99 2.54 -4.39
C LEU A 81 7.51 2.28 -4.68
N ALA A 82 6.84 3.17 -5.43
CA ALA A 82 5.44 3.01 -5.81
C ALA A 82 5.21 1.73 -6.64
N ALA A 83 6.08 1.46 -7.60
CA ALA A 83 6.02 0.22 -8.40
C ALA A 83 6.20 -1.03 -7.53
N ARG A 84 7.13 -0.99 -6.57
CA ARG A 84 7.33 -2.08 -5.61
C ARG A 84 6.07 -2.30 -4.76
N ASN A 85 5.48 -1.23 -4.25
CA ASN A 85 4.28 -1.30 -3.42
C ASN A 85 3.09 -1.84 -4.19
N MET A 86 2.85 -1.35 -5.42
CA MET A 86 1.79 -1.85 -6.29
C MET A 86 1.92 -3.36 -6.54
N ARG A 87 3.15 -3.86 -6.78
CA ARG A 87 3.39 -5.30 -6.94
C ARG A 87 3.06 -6.10 -5.68
N LEU A 88 3.42 -5.58 -4.51
CA LEU A 88 3.12 -6.23 -3.23
C LEU A 88 1.62 -6.25 -2.93
N GLU A 89 0.93 -5.13 -3.14
CA GLU A 89 -0.51 -5.02 -2.98
C GLU A 89 -1.27 -5.93 -3.94
N LEU A 90 -0.87 -5.97 -5.22
CA LEU A 90 -1.48 -6.87 -6.19
C LEU A 90 -1.34 -8.34 -5.75
N ARG A 91 -0.15 -8.73 -5.29
CA ARG A 91 0.09 -10.09 -4.75
C ARG A 91 -0.83 -10.39 -3.57
N GLN A 92 -0.93 -9.47 -2.62
CA GLN A 92 -1.75 -9.66 -1.43
C GLN A 92 -3.23 -9.79 -1.80
N ASN A 93 -3.73 -8.90 -2.66
CA ASN A 93 -5.11 -8.94 -3.16
C ASN A 93 -5.47 -10.27 -3.85
N VAL A 94 -4.54 -10.84 -4.63
CA VAL A 94 -4.76 -12.13 -5.30
C VAL A 94 -4.83 -13.28 -4.29
N ILE A 95 -3.97 -13.27 -3.26
CA ILE A 95 -4.00 -14.27 -2.17
C ILE A 95 -5.31 -14.18 -1.37
N ASP A 96 -5.75 -12.95 -1.08
CA ASP A 96 -6.97 -12.72 -0.31
C ASP A 96 -8.21 -13.17 -1.09
N ARG A 97 -8.27 -12.85 -2.39
CA ARG A 97 -9.33 -13.35 -3.28
C ARG A 97 -9.34 -14.87 -3.37
N PHE A 98 -8.18 -15.51 -3.48
CA PHE A 98 -8.09 -16.97 -3.49
C PHE A 98 -8.66 -17.55 -2.19
N SER A 99 -8.29 -16.99 -1.04
CA SER A 99 -8.77 -17.45 0.27
C SER A 99 -10.29 -17.28 0.42
N GLN A 100 -10.83 -16.15 -0.06
CA GLN A 100 -12.27 -15.91 -0.10
C GLN A 100 -12.99 -16.92 -1.01
N GLU A 101 -12.41 -17.23 -2.16
CA GLU A 101 -12.99 -18.17 -3.11
C GLU A 101 -12.99 -19.60 -2.55
N VAL A 102 -11.90 -20.03 -1.89
CA VAL A 102 -11.85 -21.31 -1.17
C VAL A 102 -12.96 -21.36 -0.11
N LYS A 103 -13.08 -20.32 0.72
CA LYS A 103 -14.14 -20.26 1.75
C LYS A 103 -15.54 -20.34 1.13
N ARG A 104 -15.77 -19.63 0.03
CA ARG A 104 -17.05 -19.64 -0.70
C ARG A 104 -17.39 -21.03 -1.25
N LEU A 105 -16.41 -21.73 -1.82
CA LEU A 105 -16.59 -23.08 -2.35
C LEU A 105 -16.84 -24.08 -1.23
N VAL A 106 -16.06 -24.03 -0.14
CA VAL A 106 -16.24 -24.89 1.03
C VAL A 106 -17.62 -24.67 1.66
N HIS A 107 -18.06 -23.42 1.83
CA HIS A 107 -19.41 -23.12 2.32
C HIS A 107 -20.46 -23.75 1.41
N LYS A 108 -20.38 -23.54 0.09
CA LYS A 108 -21.32 -24.10 -0.87
C LYS A 108 -21.39 -25.63 -0.80
N ASP A 109 -20.25 -26.30 -0.67
CA ASP A 109 -20.19 -27.75 -0.62
C ASP A 109 -20.68 -28.30 0.73
N LEU A 110 -20.34 -27.65 1.86
CA LEU A 110 -20.79 -28.10 3.19
C LEU A 110 -22.24 -27.74 3.50
N ASP A 111 -22.80 -26.72 2.85
CA ASP A 111 -24.23 -26.37 2.91
C ASP A 111 -25.08 -27.30 2.01
N ASN A 112 -24.44 -28.13 1.17
CA ASN A 112 -25.13 -29.12 0.36
C ASN A 112 -25.63 -30.30 1.22
N GLN A 113 -26.95 -30.57 1.15
CA GLN A 113 -27.59 -31.64 1.92
C GLN A 113 -27.02 -33.04 1.68
N GLU A 114 -26.59 -33.36 0.45
CA GLU A 114 -25.99 -34.67 0.13
C GLU A 114 -24.56 -34.80 0.66
N MET A 115 -23.78 -33.71 0.65
CA MET A 115 -22.47 -33.69 1.28
C MET A 115 -22.59 -33.82 2.80
N LEU A 116 -23.54 -33.10 3.41
CA LEU A 116 -23.82 -33.19 4.84
C LEU A 116 -24.23 -34.62 5.25
N ARG A 117 -25.09 -35.27 4.47
CA ARG A 117 -25.43 -36.70 4.64
C ARG A 117 -24.19 -37.58 4.64
N GLN A 118 -23.33 -37.41 3.64
CA GLN A 118 -22.13 -38.23 3.49
C GLN A 118 -21.16 -38.02 4.66
N LEU A 119 -21.00 -36.78 5.13
CA LEU A 119 -20.19 -36.45 6.29
C LEU A 119 -20.73 -37.09 7.56
N ILE A 120 -22.05 -37.00 7.81
CA ILE A 120 -22.69 -37.64 8.97
C ILE A 120 -22.49 -39.16 8.92
N LEU A 121 -22.66 -39.80 7.76
CA LEU A 121 -22.43 -41.24 7.60
C LEU A 121 -20.98 -41.63 7.84
N LEU A 122 -20.04 -40.88 7.25
CA LEU A 122 -18.60 -41.14 7.38
C LEU A 122 -18.17 -41.04 8.84
N VAL A 123 -18.58 -39.96 9.52
CA VAL A 123 -18.31 -39.77 10.94
C VAL A 123 -18.95 -40.89 11.75
N ALA A 124 -20.24 -41.18 11.56
CA ALA A 124 -20.96 -42.18 12.36
C ALA A 124 -20.34 -43.59 12.24
N ILE A 125 -19.84 -43.96 11.05
CA ILE A 125 -19.17 -45.25 10.82
C ILE A 125 -17.79 -45.28 11.49
N ASP A 126 -16.98 -44.23 11.31
CA ASP A 126 -15.64 -44.13 11.91
C ASP A 126 -15.72 -44.06 13.44
N THR A 127 -16.72 -43.36 13.98
CA THR A 127 -16.89 -43.18 15.41
C THR A 127 -17.27 -44.46 16.15
N ALA A 128 -17.90 -45.43 15.49
CA ALA A 128 -18.17 -46.74 16.09
C ALA A 128 -16.85 -47.46 16.44
N GLU A 129 -15.86 -47.41 15.56
CA GLU A 129 -14.52 -47.94 15.84
C GLU A 129 -13.79 -47.12 16.91
N GLN A 130 -13.94 -45.79 16.89
CA GLN A 130 -13.29 -44.90 17.86
C GLN A 130 -13.88 -44.98 19.27
N LEU A 131 -15.19 -45.19 19.45
CA LEU A 131 -15.82 -45.45 20.76
C LEU A 131 -15.14 -46.62 21.48
N HIS A 132 -14.84 -47.69 20.74
CA HIS A 132 -14.12 -48.83 21.27
C HIS A 132 -12.65 -48.52 21.62
N ALA A 133 -11.99 -47.66 20.86
CA ALA A 133 -10.59 -47.28 21.07
C ALA A 133 -10.40 -46.28 22.22
N PHE A 134 -11.29 -45.30 22.35
CA PHE A 134 -11.19 -44.21 23.32
C PHE A 134 -12.02 -44.40 24.59
N LYS A 135 -12.78 -45.51 24.71
CA LYS A 135 -13.67 -45.79 25.88
C LYS A 135 -14.73 -44.71 26.16
N ALA A 136 -14.96 -43.80 25.21
CA ALA A 136 -16.05 -42.84 25.30
C ALA A 136 -17.39 -43.60 25.33
N GLN A 137 -18.32 -43.16 26.17
CA GLN A 137 -19.64 -43.79 26.28
C GLN A 137 -20.65 -43.17 25.33
N ASN A 138 -20.49 -41.89 25.00
CA ASN A 138 -21.39 -41.16 24.13
C ASN A 138 -20.63 -40.25 23.16
N ILE A 139 -21.24 -39.96 22.01
CA ILE A 139 -20.71 -39.00 21.02
C ILE A 139 -21.80 -38.01 20.68
N GLU A 140 -21.48 -36.72 20.69
CA GLU A 140 -22.41 -35.66 20.33
C GLU A 140 -22.04 -35.07 18.95
N ILE A 141 -22.98 -35.09 18.01
CA ILE A 141 -22.85 -34.44 16.70
C ILE A 141 -23.68 -33.15 16.71
N GLU A 142 -23.01 -32.02 16.55
CA GLU A 142 -23.63 -30.69 16.47
C GLU A 142 -23.87 -30.32 15.01
N LEU A 143 -25.12 -30.01 14.66
CA LEU A 143 -25.55 -29.63 13.31
C LEU A 143 -25.89 -28.12 13.20
N PRO A 144 -25.76 -27.52 12.00
CA PRO A 144 -26.17 -26.13 11.74
C PRO A 144 -27.68 -25.95 11.91
N LYS A 145 -28.10 -24.77 12.36
CA LYS A 145 -29.52 -24.46 12.64
C LYS A 145 -30.47 -24.54 11.43
N GLN A 146 -29.97 -24.49 10.20
CA GLN A 146 -30.83 -24.50 9.00
C GLN A 146 -31.01 -25.92 8.46
N VAL A 147 -32.04 -26.59 8.95
CA VAL A 147 -32.67 -27.75 8.28
C VAL A 147 -34.17 -27.62 8.54
N LEU A 148 -35.00 -28.04 7.56
CA LEU A 148 -36.47 -27.95 7.56
C LEU A 148 -37.08 -27.87 8.97
N ASP A 149 -37.75 -26.75 9.24
CA ASP A 149 -38.42 -26.54 10.51
C ASP A 149 -39.49 -27.62 10.70
N PHE A 150 -39.62 -28.15 11.91
CA PHE A 150 -40.64 -29.13 12.26
C PHE A 150 -42.05 -28.60 11.93
N ASP A 151 -42.25 -27.28 12.08
CA ASP A 151 -43.50 -26.63 11.70
C ASP A 151 -43.72 -26.54 10.18
N GLU A 152 -42.67 -26.54 9.36
CA GLU A 152 -42.75 -26.62 7.90
C GLU A 152 -43.08 -28.04 7.42
N ILE A 153 -42.45 -29.04 8.05
CA ILE A 153 -42.72 -30.46 7.81
C ILE A 153 -44.17 -30.80 8.16
N ARG A 154 -44.66 -30.29 9.30
CA ARG A 154 -46.04 -30.49 9.76
C ARG A 154 -47.06 -29.83 8.81
N LYS A 155 -46.72 -28.70 8.19
CA LYS A 155 -47.57 -28.01 7.21
C LYS A 155 -47.52 -28.67 5.82
N LYS A 156 -46.42 -29.36 5.47
CA LYS A 156 -46.23 -30.04 4.18
C LYS A 156 -45.58 -31.41 4.38
N PRO A 157 -46.35 -32.44 4.77
CA PRO A 157 -45.82 -33.78 5.04
C PRO A 157 -45.18 -34.45 3.82
N GLU A 158 -45.58 -34.05 2.62
CA GLU A 158 -45.02 -34.48 1.33
C GLU A 158 -43.56 -34.06 1.11
N LEU A 159 -43.04 -33.08 1.88
CA LEU A 159 -41.61 -32.74 1.89
C LEU A 159 -40.76 -33.86 2.47
N LEU A 160 -41.29 -34.65 3.43
CA LEU A 160 -40.58 -35.80 4.00
C LEU A 160 -40.48 -36.98 3.04
N GLU A 161 -41.42 -37.13 2.11
CA GLU A 161 -41.38 -38.25 1.16
C GLU A 161 -40.24 -38.11 0.15
N LYS A 162 -39.86 -36.87 -0.16
CA LYS A 162 -38.74 -36.53 -1.04
C LYS A 162 -37.50 -36.12 -0.27
N ASP A 163 -37.57 -36.05 1.06
CA ASP A 163 -36.43 -35.70 1.89
C ASP A 163 -35.42 -36.83 1.84
N PRO A 164 -34.26 -36.62 1.21
CA PRO A 164 -33.29 -37.69 1.11
C PRO A 164 -32.77 -38.07 2.51
N LEU A 165 -32.81 -37.17 3.53
CA LEU A 165 -32.36 -37.43 4.90
C LEU A 165 -33.31 -38.35 5.69
N LYS A 166 -34.54 -38.58 5.24
CA LYS A 166 -35.49 -39.52 5.87
C LYS A 166 -34.89 -40.91 6.07
N THR A 167 -34.28 -41.47 5.02
CA THR A 167 -33.67 -42.82 5.06
C THR A 167 -32.43 -42.85 5.94
N LEU A 168 -31.67 -41.75 5.97
CA LEU A 168 -30.51 -41.56 6.84
C LEU A 168 -30.94 -41.54 8.31
N VAL A 169 -31.92 -40.72 8.68
CA VAL A 169 -32.45 -40.63 10.04
C VAL A 169 -33.00 -41.98 10.50
N GLN A 170 -33.69 -42.73 9.63
CA GLN A 170 -34.20 -44.08 9.93
C GLN A 170 -33.11 -45.17 10.06
N SER A 171 -31.96 -44.99 9.42
CA SER A 171 -30.79 -45.88 9.56
C SER A 171 -30.00 -45.53 10.82
N LEU A 172 -29.71 -44.24 11.04
CA LEU A 172 -29.04 -43.73 12.22
C LEU A 172 -29.84 -44.02 13.49
N THR A 173 -31.16 -43.78 13.55
CA THR A 173 -31.94 -44.12 14.76
C THR A 173 -31.81 -45.59 15.16
N ARG A 174 -31.62 -46.52 14.21
CA ARG A 174 -31.40 -47.94 14.52
C ARG A 174 -29.99 -48.27 15.03
N GLN A 175 -29.01 -47.43 14.71
CA GLN A 175 -27.60 -47.57 15.09
C GLN A 175 -27.26 -46.74 16.34
N MET A 176 -27.73 -45.49 16.44
CA MET A 176 -27.66 -44.58 17.60
C MET A 176 -28.25 -45.20 18.88
N LEU A 177 -29.34 -45.99 18.76
CA LEU A 177 -29.93 -46.72 19.89
C LEU A 177 -29.05 -47.86 20.43
N ARG A 178 -27.97 -48.23 19.72
CA ARG A 178 -27.02 -49.29 20.13
C ARG A 178 -25.65 -48.76 20.54
N GLU A 179 -25.25 -47.57 20.06
CA GLU A 179 -23.86 -47.09 20.08
C GLU A 179 -23.66 -45.73 20.80
N GLY A 180 -24.66 -45.19 21.50
CA GLY A 180 -24.46 -44.03 22.40
C GLY A 180 -24.30 -42.66 21.71
N ILE A 181 -24.69 -42.53 20.43
CA ILE A 181 -24.56 -41.28 19.68
C ILE A 181 -25.78 -40.36 19.95
N SER A 182 -25.54 -39.10 20.29
CA SER A 182 -26.51 -38.01 20.40
C SER A 182 -26.30 -36.97 19.29
N ILE A 183 -27.39 -36.33 18.84
CA ILE A 183 -27.34 -35.24 17.86
C ILE A 183 -27.99 -34.02 18.52
N SER A 184 -27.30 -32.89 18.48
CA SER A 184 -27.79 -31.62 18.97
C SER A 184 -27.71 -30.53 17.90
N MET A 185 -28.51 -29.49 18.07
CA MET A 185 -28.46 -28.30 17.23
C MET A 185 -27.55 -27.28 17.90
N ALA A 186 -26.72 -26.59 17.11
CA ALA A 186 -25.89 -25.51 17.62
C ALA A 186 -26.73 -24.48 18.39
N GLN A 187 -26.29 -24.05 19.59
CA GLN A 187 -27.06 -23.10 20.41
C GLN A 187 -26.86 -21.65 19.97
N GLU A 188 -25.70 -21.30 19.41
CA GLU A 188 -25.41 -19.96 18.90
C GLU A 188 -26.06 -19.73 17.52
N LYS A 189 -26.40 -18.47 17.20
CA LYS A 189 -26.87 -18.06 15.85
C LYS A 189 -25.72 -18.04 14.82
N SER A 190 -24.84 -19.04 14.85
CA SER A 190 -23.81 -19.16 13.82
C SER A 190 -24.44 -19.81 12.59
N ILE A 191 -24.51 -19.05 11.49
CA ILE A 191 -24.94 -19.51 10.16
C ILE A 191 -23.74 -20.13 9.45
N THR A 192 -23.05 -21.05 10.14
CA THR A 192 -21.87 -21.73 9.61
C THR A 192 -22.25 -23.13 9.18
N ALA A 193 -21.96 -23.49 7.93
CA ALA A 193 -22.19 -24.82 7.40
C ALA A 193 -21.18 -25.85 7.95
N GLY A 194 -21.49 -27.13 7.82
CA GLY A 194 -20.68 -28.25 8.31
C GLY A 194 -21.12 -28.78 9.69
N ILE A 195 -20.30 -29.63 10.31
CA ILE A 195 -20.66 -30.33 11.56
C ILE A 195 -19.52 -30.27 12.57
N LYS A 196 -19.84 -30.40 13.86
CA LYS A 196 -18.85 -30.69 14.89
C LYS A 196 -19.18 -32.01 15.57
N VAL A 197 -18.14 -32.73 15.97
CA VAL A 197 -18.27 -34.03 16.63
C VAL A 197 -17.48 -33.97 17.93
N HIS A 198 -18.15 -34.28 19.02
CA HIS A 198 -17.59 -34.27 20.37
C HIS A 198 -17.61 -35.70 20.90
N LEU A 199 -16.48 -36.19 21.40
CA LEU A 199 -16.47 -37.42 22.18
C LEU A 199 -16.77 -37.02 23.62
N VAL A 200 -17.93 -37.45 24.14
CA VAL A 200 -18.36 -37.11 25.51
C VAL A 200 -17.42 -37.82 26.49
N ASP A 201 -17.06 -37.12 27.57
CA ASP A 201 -16.06 -37.49 28.59
C ASP A 201 -14.59 -37.39 28.16
N GLU A 202 -14.31 -37.11 26.89
CA GLU A 202 -12.96 -36.87 26.36
C GLU A 202 -12.83 -35.41 25.88
N GLU A 203 -11.66 -34.79 26.02
CA GLU A 203 -11.41 -33.42 25.51
C GLU A 203 -11.12 -33.41 23.98
N ILE A 204 -11.81 -34.26 23.22
CA ILE A 204 -11.59 -34.44 21.78
C ILE A 204 -12.78 -33.87 21.00
N VAL A 205 -12.48 -32.91 20.13
CA VAL A 205 -13.44 -32.28 19.22
C VAL A 205 -12.93 -32.37 17.79
N LEU A 206 -13.73 -32.98 16.92
CA LEU A 206 -13.52 -32.94 15.48
C LEU A 206 -14.40 -31.85 14.87
N ASP A 207 -13.78 -30.76 14.46
CA ASP A 207 -14.44 -29.61 13.86
C ASP A 207 -14.38 -29.68 12.32
N LEU A 208 -15.52 -29.98 11.71
CA LEU A 208 -15.72 -30.03 10.26
C LEU A 208 -16.60 -28.87 9.77
N THR A 209 -16.57 -27.74 10.47
CA THR A 209 -17.25 -26.50 10.03
C THR A 209 -16.55 -25.90 8.82
N GLU A 210 -17.30 -25.09 8.04
CA GLU A 210 -16.75 -24.34 6.90
C GLU A 210 -15.51 -23.53 7.25
N ASP A 211 -15.47 -22.97 8.45
CA ASP A 211 -14.38 -22.13 8.91
C ASP A 211 -13.14 -22.96 9.22
N ALA A 212 -13.30 -24.10 9.88
CA ALA A 212 -12.20 -25.02 10.18
C ALA A 212 -11.62 -25.63 8.89
N VAL A 213 -12.48 -26.14 8.02
CA VAL A 213 -12.10 -26.75 6.74
C VAL A 213 -11.45 -25.73 5.81
N SER A 214 -12.03 -24.53 5.67
CA SER A 214 -11.45 -23.46 4.85
C SER A 214 -10.07 -23.05 5.35
N ARG A 215 -9.91 -22.85 6.65
CA ARG A 215 -8.60 -22.51 7.24
C ARG A 215 -7.56 -23.59 6.95
N LEU A 216 -7.93 -24.86 7.11
CA LEU A 216 -7.04 -25.98 6.83
C LEU A 216 -6.63 -26.02 5.36
N LEU A 217 -7.60 -25.94 4.44
CA LEU A 217 -7.34 -25.93 3.00
C LEU A 217 -6.49 -24.73 2.60
N ILE A 218 -6.81 -23.52 3.06
CA ILE A 218 -6.02 -22.30 2.79
C ILE A 218 -4.59 -22.49 3.30
N LYS A 219 -4.39 -23.00 4.52
CA LYS A 219 -3.04 -23.25 5.10
C LYS A 219 -2.20 -24.15 4.20
N HIS A 220 -2.80 -25.14 3.55
CA HIS A 220 -2.09 -26.06 2.64
C HIS A 220 -2.00 -25.54 1.20
N MET A 221 -3.01 -24.84 0.70
CA MET A 221 -3.08 -24.40 -0.69
C MET A 221 -2.34 -23.09 -0.92
N GLN A 222 -2.35 -22.17 0.05
CA GLN A 222 -1.74 -20.85 -0.08
C GLN A 222 -0.23 -20.89 -0.41
N PRO A 223 0.61 -21.76 0.21
CA PRO A 223 2.01 -21.89 -0.20
C PRO A 223 2.18 -22.34 -1.66
N ARG A 224 1.34 -23.26 -2.13
CA ARG A 224 1.37 -23.78 -3.51
C ARG A 224 0.88 -22.73 -4.51
N PHE A 225 -0.20 -22.02 -4.16
CA PHE A 225 -0.72 -20.92 -4.94
C PHE A 225 0.31 -19.77 -5.06
N ARG A 226 1.03 -19.45 -3.99
CA ARG A 226 2.17 -18.52 -4.04
C ARG A 226 3.26 -19.00 -4.98
N ALA A 227 3.64 -20.27 -4.91
CA ALA A 227 4.63 -20.85 -5.81
C ALA A 227 4.22 -20.78 -7.30
N LEU A 228 2.92 -20.98 -7.59
CA LEU A 228 2.36 -20.80 -8.95
C LEU A 228 2.49 -19.35 -9.42
N LEU A 229 2.11 -18.38 -8.59
CA LEU A 229 2.20 -16.95 -8.92
C LEU A 229 3.64 -16.46 -9.09
N GLU A 230 4.59 -17.09 -8.41
CA GLU A 230 6.02 -16.79 -8.51
C GLU A 230 6.71 -17.54 -9.66
N GLY A 231 5.98 -18.39 -10.40
CA GLY A 231 6.53 -19.16 -11.51
C GLY A 231 7.53 -20.23 -11.08
N LEU A 232 7.49 -20.65 -9.81
CA LEU A 232 8.35 -21.70 -9.24
C LEU A 232 7.88 -23.11 -9.60
N LEU A 233 6.64 -23.23 -10.07
CA LEU A 233 6.06 -24.45 -10.63
C LEU A 233 6.11 -24.32 -12.15
N GLN A 234 7.16 -24.89 -12.75
CA GLN A 234 7.28 -25.10 -14.20
C GLN A 234 6.57 -26.39 -14.62
#